data_AF-A3P6N8-F1
#
_entry.id   AF-A3P6N8-F1
#
_cell.length_a   1.000
_cell.length_b   1.000
_cell.length_c   1.000
_cell.angle_alpha   90.00
_cell.angle_beta   90.00
_cell.angle_gamma   90.00
#
_symmetry.space_group_name_H-M   'P 1'
#
loop_
_entity.id
_entity.type
_entity.pdbx_description
1 polymer ?
#
loop_
_entity_poly.entity_id
_entity_poly.type
_entity_poly.pdbx_seq_one_letter_code
_entity_poly.pdbx_strand_id
1 'polypeptide(L)'
;MDTSETVLRHRQDDRVSDVLKWTLLVVAVLTFALLAWATVVTYRSAPPRPARLVAPDGSVVMTARDITDGKASFQRADLMDYGSIYGMGSYFGEDYTAEYLLRLGQLTNDNIALSRFGQPFAALDQDSRNSVQAAMRQQLKGIDLSRTDALVPAEVARAIRSLRVEISRALTHHDFIKGWTQAYSLDERHAAKTADFLLYAALTTVARRPGSDVSWTQNWPYEPLVGNVPTTNTFG
;
A
#
# COMPACT_ATOMS: atom_id res chain seq x y z
N MET A 1 6.27 -53.70 46.86
CA MET A 1 6.27 -52.87 45.63
C MET A 1 4.91 -53.08 44.98
N ASP A 2 3.84 -52.67 45.64
CA ASP A 2 3.27 -51.31 45.78
C ASP A 2 2.35 -50.94 44.61
N THR A 3 1.25 -51.69 44.55
CA THR A 3 0.11 -51.53 43.64
C THR A 3 -0.66 -50.23 43.91
N SER A 4 -0.56 -49.70 45.13
CA SER A 4 -1.20 -48.44 45.53
C SER A 4 -0.47 -47.23 44.94
N GLU A 5 0.87 -47.25 44.93
CA GLU A 5 1.67 -46.23 44.24
C GLU A 5 1.37 -46.15 42.73
N THR A 6 1.16 -47.30 42.09
CA THR A 6 0.89 -47.36 40.64
C THR A 6 -0.48 -46.80 40.28
N VAL A 7 -1.52 -47.11 41.07
CA VAL A 7 -2.88 -46.58 40.85
C VAL A 7 -2.94 -45.07 41.14
N LEU A 8 -2.23 -44.58 42.16
CA LEU A 8 -2.17 -43.16 42.48
C LEU A 8 -1.43 -42.35 41.40
N ARG A 9 -0.31 -42.87 40.87
CA ARG A 9 0.39 -42.27 39.73
C ARG A 9 -0.50 -42.20 38.49
N HIS A 10 -1.19 -43.29 38.13
CA HIS A 10 -2.06 -43.30 36.95
C HIS A 10 -3.20 -42.27 37.07
N ARG A 11 -3.82 -42.16 38.26
CA ARG A 11 -4.89 -41.20 38.53
C ARG A 11 -4.42 -39.74 38.58
N GLN A 12 -3.17 -39.49 38.98
CA GLN A 12 -2.54 -38.17 38.90
C GLN A 12 -2.20 -37.79 37.46
N ASP A 13 -1.64 -38.72 36.68
CA ASP A 13 -1.33 -38.53 35.26
C ASP A 13 -2.60 -38.25 34.45
N ASP A 14 -3.71 -38.95 34.72
CA ASP A 14 -5.01 -38.71 34.08
C ASP A 14 -5.54 -37.30 34.38
N ARG A 15 -5.45 -36.84 35.64
CA ARG A 15 -5.87 -35.48 36.02
C ARG A 15 -5.00 -34.40 35.39
N VAL A 16 -3.69 -34.60 35.34
CA VAL A 16 -2.76 -33.65 34.70
C VAL A 16 -3.01 -33.62 33.19
N SER A 17 -3.20 -34.77 32.57
CA SER A 17 -3.54 -34.91 31.15
C SER A 17 -4.86 -34.22 30.82
N ASP A 18 -5.90 -34.37 31.65
CA ASP A 18 -7.18 -33.73 31.43
C ASP A 18 -7.13 -32.20 31.63
N VAL A 19 -6.41 -31.73 32.66
CA VAL A 19 -6.17 -30.28 32.85
C VAL A 19 -5.43 -29.70 31.64
N LEU A 20 -4.41 -30.40 31.11
CA LEU A 20 -3.67 -29.95 29.93
C LEU A 20 -4.54 -29.94 28.67
N LYS A 21 -5.39 -30.96 28.44
CA LYS A 21 -6.33 -30.99 27.31
C LYS A 21 -7.34 -29.84 27.37
N TRP A 22 -7.93 -29.60 28.54
CA TRP A 22 -8.87 -28.49 28.71
C TRP A 22 -8.19 -27.13 28.60
N THR A 23 -6.98 -26.99 29.13
CA THR A 23 -6.16 -25.77 28.97
C THR A 23 -5.85 -25.52 27.50
N LEU A 24 -5.39 -26.55 26.77
CA LEU A 24 -5.13 -26.47 25.34
C LEU A 24 -6.40 -26.10 24.56
N LEU A 25 -7.54 -26.71 24.89
CA LEU A 25 -8.81 -26.41 24.24
C LEU A 25 -9.24 -24.96 24.49
N VAL A 26 -9.14 -24.47 25.73
CA VAL A 26 -9.46 -23.08 26.07
C VAL A 26 -8.55 -22.11 25.34
N VAL A 27 -7.23 -22.36 25.33
CA VAL A 27 -6.25 -21.55 24.60
C VAL A 27 -6.56 -21.57 23.09
N ALA A 28 -6.88 -22.73 22.52
CA ALA A 28 -7.25 -22.85 21.11
C ALA A 28 -8.52 -22.04 20.79
N VAL A 29 -9.59 -22.20 21.59
CA VAL A 29 -10.85 -21.48 21.37
C VAL A 29 -10.64 -19.97 21.49
N LEU A 30 -9.90 -19.50 22.50
CA LEU A 30 -9.63 -18.08 22.68
C LEU A 30 -8.76 -17.50 21.56
N THR A 31 -7.73 -18.23 21.11
CA THR A 31 -6.87 -17.77 20.01
C THR A 31 -7.62 -17.73 18.69
N PHE A 32 -8.44 -18.74 18.37
CA PHE A 32 -9.29 -18.72 17.17
C PHE A 32 -10.35 -17.61 17.22
N ALA A 33 -10.97 -17.37 18.38
CA ALA A 33 -11.92 -16.27 18.55
C ALA A 33 -11.26 -14.91 18.33
N LEU A 34 -10.06 -14.70 18.90
CA LEU A 34 -9.29 -13.48 18.71
C LEU A 34 -8.89 -13.29 17.24
N LEU A 35 -8.44 -14.35 16.56
CA LEU A 35 -8.07 -14.32 15.14
C LEU A 35 -9.28 -14.01 14.25
N ALA A 36 -10.43 -14.62 14.51
CA ALA A 36 -11.66 -14.34 13.78
C ALA A 36 -12.08 -12.86 13.96
N TRP A 37 -12.03 -12.35 15.18
CA TRP A 37 -12.32 -10.94 15.47
C TRP A 37 -11.36 -9.99 14.75
N ALA A 38 -10.04 -10.25 14.86
CA ALA A 38 -9.00 -9.45 14.20
C ALA A 38 -9.16 -9.46 12.66
N THR A 39 -9.57 -10.60 12.09
CA THR A 39 -9.87 -10.74 10.66
C THR A 39 -11.03 -9.83 10.26
N VAL A 40 -12.14 -9.84 11.00
CA VAL A 40 -13.29 -8.96 10.73
C VAL A 40 -12.90 -7.49 10.82
N VAL A 41 -12.13 -7.10 11.85
CA VAL A 41 -11.64 -5.73 12.01
C VAL A 41 -10.75 -5.33 10.83
N THR A 42 -9.84 -6.22 10.41
CA THR A 42 -8.95 -6.00 9.26
C THR A 42 -9.73 -5.78 7.97
N TYR A 43 -10.74 -6.62 7.69
CA TYR A 43 -11.58 -6.49 6.50
C TYR A 43 -12.36 -5.18 6.47
N ARG A 44 -12.92 -4.75 7.61
CA ARG A 44 -13.66 -3.48 7.72
C ARG A 44 -12.76 -2.25 7.65
N SER A 45 -11.48 -2.40 8.01
CA SER A 45 -10.51 -1.31 8.09
C SER A 45 -9.57 -1.26 6.88
N ALA A 46 -9.75 -2.14 5.89
CA ALA A 46 -8.97 -2.15 4.66
C ALA A 46 -9.21 -0.87 3.84
N PRO A 47 -8.22 -0.41 3.04
CA PRO A 47 -8.41 0.72 2.15
C PRO A 47 -9.58 0.48 1.19
N PRO A 48 -10.61 1.36 1.20
CA PRO A 48 -11.74 1.27 0.30
C PRO A 48 -11.27 1.54 -1.12
N ARG A 49 -11.88 0.85 -2.09
CA ARG A 49 -11.65 1.10 -3.52
C ARG A 49 -12.76 2.03 -4.05
N PRO A 50 -12.49 3.33 -4.32
CA PRO A 50 -13.45 4.21 -4.96
C PRO A 50 -13.95 3.61 -6.27
N ALA A 51 -15.21 3.89 -6.63
CA ALA A 51 -15.71 3.54 -7.95
C ALA A 51 -14.91 4.27 -9.04
N ARG A 52 -14.60 5.56 -8.80
CA ARG A 52 -13.79 6.39 -9.69
C ARG A 52 -12.91 7.35 -8.89
N LEU A 53 -11.71 7.59 -9.41
CA LEU A 53 -10.85 8.72 -9.09
C LEU A 53 -11.05 9.76 -10.19
N VAL A 54 -11.46 10.97 -9.83
CA VAL A 54 -11.85 12.03 -10.78
C VAL A 54 -11.01 13.28 -10.56
N ALA A 55 -10.60 13.93 -11.65
CA ALA A 55 -9.92 15.21 -11.60
C ALA A 55 -10.94 16.38 -11.52
N PRO A 56 -10.51 17.62 -11.19
CA PRO A 56 -11.43 18.75 -11.03
C PRO A 56 -12.15 19.16 -12.33
N ASP A 57 -11.60 18.78 -13.49
CA ASP A 57 -12.21 18.97 -14.81
C ASP A 57 -13.28 17.92 -15.15
N GLY A 58 -13.58 17.01 -14.22
CA GLY A 58 -14.53 15.92 -14.41
C GLY A 58 -13.97 14.70 -15.16
N SER A 59 -12.72 14.75 -15.61
CA SER A 59 -12.09 13.61 -16.27
C SER A 59 -11.82 12.48 -15.27
N VAL A 60 -12.07 11.24 -15.71
CA VAL A 60 -11.76 10.04 -14.92
C VAL A 60 -10.27 9.75 -15.00
N VAL A 61 -9.60 9.72 -13.85
CA VAL A 61 -8.19 9.36 -13.72
C VAL A 61 -8.04 7.84 -13.71
N MET A 62 -8.89 7.15 -12.94
CA MET A 62 -8.86 5.69 -12.75
C MET A 62 -10.20 5.18 -12.22
N THR A 63 -10.58 3.96 -12.55
CA THR A 63 -11.79 3.30 -12.01
C THR A 63 -11.46 2.09 -11.13
N ALA A 64 -12.42 1.65 -10.31
CA ALA A 64 -12.31 0.39 -9.54
C ALA A 64 -11.99 -0.82 -10.44
N ARG A 65 -12.51 -0.81 -11.67
CA ARG A 65 -12.26 -1.88 -12.65
C ARG A 65 -10.82 -1.85 -13.13
N ASP A 66 -10.27 -0.67 -13.38
CA ASP A 66 -8.87 -0.52 -13.81
C ASP A 66 -7.91 -1.07 -12.74
N ILE A 67 -8.19 -0.78 -11.47
CA ILE A 67 -7.42 -1.30 -10.32
C ILE A 67 -7.52 -2.82 -10.24
N THR A 68 -8.71 -3.38 -10.46
CA THR A 68 -8.95 -4.83 -10.37
C THR A 68 -8.29 -5.58 -11.52
N ASP A 69 -8.46 -5.10 -12.76
CA ASP A 69 -7.81 -5.64 -13.96
C ASP A 69 -6.28 -5.49 -13.85
N GLY A 70 -5.82 -4.40 -13.25
CA GLY A 70 -4.42 -4.14 -12.95
C GLY A 70 -3.82 -5.11 -11.95
N LYS A 71 -4.55 -5.43 -10.88
CA LYS A 71 -4.14 -6.45 -9.90
C LYS A 71 -4.02 -7.82 -10.56
N ALA A 72 -4.97 -8.19 -11.42
CA ALA A 72 -4.90 -9.47 -12.15
C ALA A 72 -3.69 -9.50 -13.10
N SER A 73 -3.39 -8.38 -13.76
CA SER A 73 -2.23 -8.25 -14.66
C SER A 73 -0.91 -8.31 -13.88
N PHE A 74 -0.82 -7.63 -12.74
CA PHE A 74 0.31 -7.71 -11.80
C PHE A 74 0.60 -9.15 -11.37
N GLN A 75 -0.44 -9.90 -11.02
CA GLN A 75 -0.32 -11.31 -10.62
C GLN A 75 0.09 -12.20 -11.80
N ARG A 76 -0.50 -12.01 -12.98
CA ARG A 76 -0.16 -12.77 -14.20
C ARG A 76 1.30 -12.56 -14.63
N ALA A 77 1.90 -11.44 -14.27
CA ALA A 77 3.28 -11.10 -14.57
C ALA A 77 4.27 -11.52 -13.47
N ASP A 78 3.80 -12.18 -12.41
CA ASP A 78 4.61 -12.65 -11.29
C ASP A 78 5.55 -11.57 -10.75
N LEU A 79 5.08 -10.32 -10.70
CA LEU A 79 5.93 -9.17 -10.37
C LEU A 79 6.45 -9.22 -8.92
N MET A 80 5.83 -10.01 -8.04
CA MET A 80 6.34 -10.26 -6.68
C MET A 80 7.53 -11.23 -6.63
N ASP A 81 7.86 -11.94 -7.71
CA ASP A 81 9.06 -12.78 -7.78
C ASP A 81 10.30 -11.94 -8.10
N TYR A 82 10.11 -10.78 -8.73
CA TYR A 82 11.15 -9.78 -8.94
C TYR A 82 11.20 -8.74 -7.81
N GLY A 83 10.11 -8.02 -7.56
CA GLY A 83 10.04 -6.94 -6.57
C GLY A 83 9.04 -7.21 -5.45
N SER A 84 8.59 -6.15 -4.80
CA SER A 84 7.60 -6.24 -3.71
C SER A 84 6.51 -5.17 -3.78
N ILE A 85 5.38 -5.47 -3.14
CA ILE A 85 4.26 -4.54 -2.95
C ILE A 85 3.84 -4.55 -1.48
N TYR A 86 3.68 -3.37 -0.88
CA TYR A 86 3.46 -3.22 0.57
C TYR A 86 4.52 -3.94 1.44
N GLY A 87 5.77 -4.02 0.95
CA GLY A 87 6.87 -4.72 1.61
C GLY A 87 6.81 -6.24 1.53
N MET A 88 5.84 -6.81 0.79
CA MET A 88 5.68 -8.25 0.57
C MET A 88 6.12 -8.61 -0.85
N GLY A 89 6.98 -9.61 -0.98
CA GLY A 89 7.50 -10.09 -2.26
C GLY A 89 8.99 -10.38 -2.18
N SER A 90 9.63 -10.41 -3.35
CA SER A 90 11.06 -10.57 -3.50
C SER A 90 11.81 -9.27 -3.18
N TYR A 91 13.07 -9.43 -2.80
CA TYR A 91 14.01 -8.33 -2.53
C TYR A 91 15.01 -8.14 -3.68
N PHE A 92 14.81 -8.81 -4.82
CA PHE A 92 15.70 -8.67 -5.96
C PHE A 92 15.55 -7.30 -6.63
N GLY A 93 14.30 -6.87 -6.85
CA GLY A 93 13.92 -5.54 -7.31
C GLY A 93 13.49 -4.61 -6.17
N GLU A 94 13.00 -3.43 -6.55
CA GLU A 94 12.48 -2.42 -5.63
C GLU A 94 11.08 -2.79 -5.11
N ASP A 95 10.65 -2.16 -4.01
CA ASP A 95 9.23 -2.16 -3.62
C ASP A 95 8.48 -1.13 -4.48
N TYR A 96 7.59 -1.61 -5.34
CA TYR A 96 6.84 -0.77 -6.27
C TYR A 96 5.99 0.29 -5.56
N THR A 97 5.51 0.01 -4.35
CA THR A 97 4.66 0.95 -3.60
C THR A 97 5.48 2.12 -3.09
N ALA A 98 6.69 1.86 -2.59
CA ALA A 98 7.61 2.88 -2.13
C ALA A 98 8.21 3.68 -3.30
N GLU A 99 8.70 2.99 -4.34
CA GLU A 99 9.29 3.61 -5.53
C GLU A 99 8.30 4.60 -6.18
N TYR A 100 7.07 4.14 -6.43
CA TYR A 100 6.08 4.97 -7.11
C TYR A 100 5.42 6.01 -6.20
N LEU A 101 5.43 5.84 -4.88
CA LEU A 101 5.06 6.92 -3.96
C LEU A 101 6.04 8.09 -4.04
N LEU A 102 7.35 7.80 -3.98
CA LEU A 102 8.38 8.82 -4.10
C LEU A 102 8.29 9.53 -5.46
N ARG A 103 8.20 8.76 -6.54
CA ARG A 103 8.10 9.29 -7.90
C ARG A 103 6.82 10.13 -8.09
N LEU A 104 5.69 9.70 -7.54
CA LEU A 104 4.44 10.46 -7.56
C LEU A 104 4.58 11.80 -6.83
N GLY A 105 5.24 11.82 -5.66
CA GLY A 105 5.53 13.05 -4.92
C GLY A 105 6.41 14.02 -5.70
N GLN A 106 7.46 13.52 -6.36
CA GLN A 106 8.35 14.32 -7.20
C GLN A 106 7.60 14.96 -8.39
N LEU A 107 6.85 14.15 -9.15
CA LEU A 107 6.07 14.65 -10.29
C LEU A 107 4.97 15.63 -9.85
N THR A 108 4.39 15.43 -8.66
CA THR A 108 3.42 16.38 -8.10
C THR A 108 4.10 17.70 -7.74
N ASN A 109 5.29 17.69 -7.14
CA ASN A 109 6.07 18.91 -6.89
C ASN A 109 6.38 19.66 -8.19
N ASP A 110 6.81 18.96 -9.24
CA ASP A 110 7.09 19.57 -10.55
C ASP A 110 5.83 20.21 -11.15
N ASN A 111 4.69 19.52 -11.08
CA ASN A 111 3.42 20.03 -11.58
C ASN A 111 2.93 21.28 -10.81
N ILE A 112 3.12 21.31 -9.49
CA ILE A 112 2.78 22.48 -8.65
C ILE A 112 3.75 23.63 -8.93
N ALA A 113 5.06 23.36 -9.02
CA ALA A 113 6.10 24.35 -9.31
C ALA A 113 5.83 25.05 -10.65
N LEU A 114 5.57 24.27 -11.70
CA LEU A 114 5.19 24.79 -13.01
C LEU A 114 3.90 25.59 -12.95
N SER A 115 2.88 25.10 -12.21
CA SER A 115 1.59 25.79 -12.13
C SER A 115 1.65 27.12 -11.37
N ARG A 116 2.50 27.24 -10.34
CA ARG A 116 2.55 28.41 -9.46
C ARG A 116 3.61 29.43 -9.89
N PHE A 117 4.76 28.94 -10.37
CA PHE A 117 5.95 29.76 -10.61
C PHE A 117 6.40 29.73 -12.08
N GLY A 118 5.82 28.87 -12.92
CA GLY A 118 6.23 28.72 -14.32
C GLY A 118 7.63 28.14 -14.50
N GLN A 119 8.20 27.55 -13.45
CA GLN A 119 9.57 27.02 -13.43
C GLN A 119 9.61 25.58 -12.90
N PRO A 120 10.59 24.76 -13.32
CA PRO A 120 10.81 23.44 -12.73
C PRO A 120 11.10 23.54 -11.23
N PHE A 121 10.68 22.55 -10.44
CA PHE A 121 10.91 22.53 -8.99
C PHE A 121 12.39 22.71 -8.62
N ALA A 122 13.28 22.11 -9.41
CA ALA A 122 14.73 22.20 -9.23
C ALA A 122 15.29 23.63 -9.40
N ALA A 123 14.61 24.53 -10.12
CA ALA A 123 15.04 25.91 -10.33
C ALA A 123 14.56 26.89 -9.23
N LEU A 124 13.63 26.45 -8.38
CA LEU A 124 13.06 27.29 -7.33
C LEU A 124 14.05 27.54 -6.18
N ASP A 125 13.93 28.70 -5.54
CA ASP A 125 14.59 29.01 -4.27
C ASP A 125 13.95 28.24 -3.10
N GLN A 126 14.59 28.28 -1.93
CA GLN A 126 14.21 27.41 -0.81
C GLN A 126 12.79 27.68 -0.30
N ASP A 127 12.34 28.93 -0.26
CA ASP A 127 11.02 29.29 0.24
C ASP A 127 9.92 28.82 -0.73
N SER A 128 10.12 28.99 -2.03
CA SER A 128 9.22 28.46 -3.04
C SER A 128 9.18 26.93 -3.03
N ARG A 129 10.33 26.26 -2.86
CA ARG A 129 10.38 24.79 -2.71
C ARG A 129 9.59 24.31 -1.49
N ASN A 130 9.75 24.96 -0.35
CA ASN A 130 9.01 24.63 0.88
C ASN A 130 7.49 24.78 0.68
N SER A 131 7.06 25.87 0.02
CA SER A 131 5.66 26.11 -0.32
C SER A 131 5.09 25.03 -1.25
N VAL A 132 5.85 24.62 -2.27
CA VAL A 132 5.46 23.55 -3.19
C VAL A 132 5.35 22.21 -2.46
N GLN A 133 6.34 21.83 -1.65
CA GLN A 133 6.31 20.57 -0.91
C GLN A 133 5.16 20.51 0.10
N ALA A 134 4.88 21.62 0.80
CA ALA A 134 3.74 21.70 1.71
C ALA A 134 2.42 21.48 0.96
N ALA A 135 2.25 22.12 -0.20
CA ALA A 135 1.08 21.94 -1.05
C ALA A 135 0.96 20.50 -1.59
N MET A 136 2.06 19.90 -2.04
CA MET A 136 2.09 18.51 -2.50
C MET A 136 1.63 17.54 -1.42
N ARG A 137 2.16 17.70 -0.20
CA ARG A 137 1.77 16.87 0.95
C ARG A 137 0.28 17.03 1.27
N GLN A 138 -0.23 18.26 1.26
CA GLN A 138 -1.65 18.54 1.48
C GLN A 138 -2.51 17.89 0.39
N GLN A 139 -2.11 18.00 -0.88
CA GLN A 139 -2.84 17.42 -2.00
C GLN A 139 -2.88 15.89 -1.95
N LEU A 140 -1.75 15.22 -1.72
CA LEU A 140 -1.71 13.75 -1.64
C LEU A 140 -2.45 13.20 -0.42
N LYS A 141 -2.21 13.78 0.77
CA LYS A 141 -2.84 13.31 2.02
C LYS A 141 -4.33 13.60 2.07
N GLY A 142 -4.79 14.63 1.36
CA GLY A 142 -6.18 15.08 1.32
C GLY A 142 -7.08 14.29 0.37
N ILE A 143 -6.56 13.31 -0.39
CA ILE A 143 -7.39 12.46 -1.27
C ILE A 143 -8.20 11.51 -0.39
N ASP A 144 -9.52 11.73 -0.33
CA ASP A 144 -10.43 10.88 0.44
C ASP A 144 -10.87 9.65 -0.39
N LEU A 145 -10.15 8.54 -0.19
CA LEU A 145 -10.46 7.26 -0.83
C LEU A 145 -11.76 6.61 -0.33
N SER A 146 -12.38 7.12 0.74
CA SER A 146 -13.66 6.57 1.24
C SER A 146 -14.87 7.00 0.41
N ARG A 147 -14.70 8.00 -0.45
CA ARG A 147 -15.75 8.49 -1.36
C ARG A 147 -15.91 7.55 -2.55
N THR A 148 -17.14 7.41 -3.04
CA THR A 148 -17.42 6.66 -4.28
C THR A 148 -16.72 7.28 -5.48
N ASP A 149 -16.79 8.61 -5.60
CA ASP A 149 -16.01 9.40 -6.55
C ASP A 149 -15.00 10.24 -5.76
N ALA A 150 -13.76 9.74 -5.69
CA ALA A 150 -12.68 10.38 -4.96
C ALA A 150 -12.04 11.49 -5.83
N LEU A 151 -12.06 12.72 -5.33
CA LEU A 151 -11.47 13.86 -6.03
C LEU A 151 -9.94 13.81 -5.91
N VAL A 152 -9.27 13.85 -7.06
CA VAL A 152 -7.81 13.93 -7.18
C VAL A 152 -7.46 15.35 -7.63
N PRO A 153 -6.61 16.09 -6.90
CA PRO A 153 -6.16 17.42 -7.32
C PRO A 153 -5.52 17.41 -8.72
N ALA A 154 -5.63 18.50 -9.48
CA ALA A 154 -5.23 18.53 -10.89
C ALA A 154 -3.74 18.21 -11.11
N GLU A 155 -2.86 18.65 -10.21
CA GLU A 155 -1.42 18.39 -10.25
C GLU A 155 -1.10 16.92 -9.96
N VAL A 156 -1.80 16.31 -9.01
CA VAL A 156 -1.69 14.87 -8.71
C VAL A 156 -2.25 14.05 -9.87
N ALA A 157 -3.39 14.44 -10.45
CA ALA A 157 -3.98 13.75 -11.59
C ALA A 157 -3.04 13.76 -12.81
N ARG A 158 -2.36 14.88 -13.08
CA ARG A 158 -1.31 14.96 -14.10
C ARG A 158 -0.13 14.05 -13.76
N ALA A 159 0.32 14.03 -12.51
CA ALA A 159 1.41 13.16 -12.06
C ALA A 159 1.08 11.67 -12.22
N ILE A 160 -0.14 11.25 -11.86
CA ILE A 160 -0.64 9.88 -12.06
C ILE A 160 -0.61 9.50 -13.54
N ARG A 161 -1.09 10.37 -14.44
CA ARG A 161 -1.10 10.09 -15.89
C ARG A 161 0.32 9.92 -16.43
N SER A 162 1.25 10.81 -16.08
CA SER A 162 2.65 10.71 -16.49
C SER A 162 3.31 9.45 -15.95
N LEU A 163 3.13 9.17 -14.66
CA LEU A 163 3.74 8.02 -14.00
C LEU A 163 3.15 6.70 -14.52
N ARG A 164 1.87 6.66 -14.89
CA ARG A 164 1.27 5.49 -15.54
C ARG A 164 2.01 5.11 -16.83
N VAL A 165 2.38 6.10 -17.64
CA VAL A 165 3.17 5.87 -18.87
C VAL A 165 4.58 5.40 -18.54
N GLU A 166 5.23 6.01 -17.55
CA GLU A 166 6.57 5.60 -17.08
C GLU A 166 6.57 4.13 -16.62
N ILE A 167 5.64 3.75 -15.75
CA ILE A 167 5.50 2.37 -15.23
C ILE A 167 5.21 1.41 -16.38
N SER A 168 4.27 1.75 -17.26
CA SER A 168 3.91 0.87 -18.38
C SER A 168 5.11 0.57 -19.27
N ARG A 169 5.93 1.60 -19.55
CA ARG A 169 7.16 1.45 -20.32
C ARG A 169 8.20 0.59 -19.58
N ALA A 170 8.39 0.83 -18.29
CA ALA A 170 9.32 0.06 -17.47
C ALA A 170 8.96 -1.43 -17.47
N LEU A 171 7.66 -1.76 -17.37
CA LEU A 171 7.19 -3.15 -17.39
C LEU A 171 7.37 -3.84 -18.74
N THR A 172 7.37 -3.09 -19.85
CA THR A 172 7.44 -3.64 -21.22
C THR A 172 8.81 -3.53 -21.87
N HIS A 173 9.83 -3.07 -21.14
CA HIS A 173 11.20 -2.95 -21.64
C HIS A 173 12.19 -3.61 -20.68
N HIS A 174 13.28 -4.16 -21.22
CA HIS A 174 14.37 -4.68 -20.40
C HIS A 174 15.15 -3.54 -19.74
N ASP A 175 15.59 -3.78 -18.52
CA ASP A 175 16.59 -2.97 -17.83
C ASP A 175 17.61 -3.91 -17.20
N PHE A 176 18.60 -4.30 -17.99
CA PHE A 176 19.63 -5.24 -17.55
C PHE A 176 20.55 -4.67 -16.46
N ILE A 177 20.61 -3.35 -16.30
CA ILE A 177 21.37 -2.72 -15.21
C ILE A 177 20.67 -2.99 -13.87
N LYS A 178 19.33 -2.97 -13.85
CA LYS A 178 18.51 -3.38 -12.70
C LYS A 178 18.26 -4.90 -12.62
N GLY A 179 18.86 -5.70 -13.49
CA GLY A 179 18.59 -7.14 -13.58
C GLY A 179 17.16 -7.47 -14.00
N TRP A 180 16.45 -6.52 -14.63
CA TRP A 180 15.05 -6.65 -15.04
C TRP A 180 14.94 -7.11 -16.49
N THR A 181 14.06 -8.09 -16.72
CA THR A 181 13.55 -8.42 -18.05
C THR A 181 12.10 -8.01 -18.14
N GLN A 182 11.67 -7.49 -19.31
CA GLN A 182 10.27 -7.13 -19.52
C GLN A 182 9.30 -8.25 -19.09
N ALA A 183 8.13 -7.85 -18.63
CA ALA A 183 7.05 -8.76 -18.28
C ALA A 183 6.36 -9.27 -19.56
N TYR A 184 6.89 -10.34 -20.15
CA TYR A 184 6.40 -10.90 -21.42
C TYR A 184 4.91 -11.30 -21.42
N SER A 185 4.30 -11.49 -20.25
CA SER A 185 2.86 -11.78 -20.14
C SER A 185 1.97 -10.54 -20.22
N LEU A 186 2.55 -9.34 -20.30
CA LEU A 186 1.88 -8.04 -20.43
C LEU A 186 2.09 -7.45 -21.82
N ASP A 187 0.99 -7.04 -22.45
CA ASP A 187 1.04 -6.06 -23.54
C ASP A 187 0.94 -4.62 -22.97
N GLU A 188 1.02 -3.60 -23.82
CA GLU A 188 0.95 -2.20 -23.40
C GLU A 188 -0.34 -1.87 -22.61
N ARG A 189 -1.46 -2.49 -22.99
CA ARG A 189 -2.75 -2.25 -22.32
C ARG A 189 -2.74 -2.84 -20.91
N HIS A 190 -2.27 -4.08 -20.76
CA HIS A 190 -2.20 -4.74 -19.46
C HIS A 190 -1.13 -4.10 -18.57
N ALA A 191 0.00 -3.66 -19.14
CA ALA A 191 1.00 -2.87 -18.40
C ALA A 191 0.40 -1.55 -17.87
N ALA A 192 -0.41 -0.86 -18.66
CA ALA A 192 -1.12 0.34 -18.22
C ALA A 192 -2.15 0.09 -17.12
N LYS A 193 -2.77 -1.11 -17.08
CA LYS A 193 -3.63 -1.53 -15.96
C LYS A 193 -2.81 -1.89 -14.73
N THR A 194 -1.71 -2.62 -14.89
CA THR A 194 -0.78 -2.91 -13.79
C THR A 194 -0.30 -1.61 -13.14
N ALA A 195 0.04 -0.60 -13.94
CA ALA A 195 0.37 0.73 -13.46
C ALA A 195 -0.76 1.38 -12.65
N ASP A 196 -2.02 1.26 -13.08
CA ASP A 196 -3.18 1.77 -12.31
C ASP A 196 -3.25 1.12 -10.91
N PHE A 197 -3.04 -0.19 -10.82
CA PHE A 197 -3.03 -0.91 -9.54
C PHE A 197 -1.87 -0.46 -8.63
N LEU A 198 -0.66 -0.33 -9.18
CA LEU A 198 0.53 0.10 -8.44
C LEU A 198 0.41 1.55 -7.95
N LEU A 199 -0.13 2.44 -8.78
CA LEU A 199 -0.42 3.82 -8.42
C LEU A 199 -1.51 3.92 -7.35
N TYR A 200 -2.56 3.12 -7.47
CA TYR A 200 -3.57 3.03 -6.42
C TYR A 200 -2.96 2.53 -5.10
N ALA A 201 -2.08 1.53 -5.15
CA ALA A 201 -1.39 1.04 -3.97
C ALA A 201 -0.55 2.15 -3.30
N ALA A 202 0.24 2.88 -4.08
CA ALA A 202 0.99 4.05 -3.61
C ALA A 202 0.08 5.16 -3.06
N LEU A 203 -1.12 5.38 -3.60
CA LEU A 203 -2.05 6.35 -3.03
C LEU A 203 -2.53 5.94 -1.65
N THR A 204 -2.78 4.65 -1.40
CA THR A 204 -3.22 4.19 -0.06
C THR A 204 -2.17 4.45 1.02
N THR A 205 -0.89 4.57 0.67
CA THR A 205 0.19 4.78 1.63
C THR A 205 0.33 6.21 2.10
N VAL A 206 -0.29 7.18 1.41
CA VAL A 206 -0.23 8.60 1.74
C VAL A 206 -1.60 9.23 2.01
N ALA A 207 -2.66 8.75 1.36
CA ALA A 207 -4.03 9.21 1.59
C ALA A 207 -4.47 8.89 3.03
N ARG A 208 -4.95 9.91 3.75
CA ARG A 208 -5.38 9.75 5.15
C ARG A 208 -6.67 8.95 5.27
N ARG A 209 -6.78 8.21 6.37
CA ARG A 209 -8.07 7.63 6.79
C ARG A 209 -9.02 8.75 7.20
N PRO A 210 -10.33 8.65 6.90
CA PRO A 210 -11.31 9.60 7.39
C PRO A 210 -11.24 9.77 8.90
N GLY A 211 -11.14 11.02 9.37
CA GLY A 211 -11.05 11.35 10.80
C GLY A 211 -9.71 10.99 11.47
N SER A 212 -8.65 10.75 10.71
CA SER A 212 -7.33 10.38 11.23
C SER A 212 -6.20 11.13 10.53
N ASP A 213 -5.08 11.30 11.23
CA ASP A 213 -3.86 11.91 10.69
C ASP A 213 -2.92 10.91 10.00
N VAL A 214 -3.23 9.62 10.06
CA VAL A 214 -2.43 8.54 9.45
C VAL A 214 -3.05 8.00 8.16
N SER A 215 -2.20 7.50 7.27
CA SER A 215 -2.62 6.86 6.02
C SER A 215 -3.26 5.48 6.22
N TRP A 216 -3.76 4.86 5.15
CA TRP A 216 -4.35 3.53 5.21
C TRP A 216 -3.36 2.44 5.65
N THR A 217 -2.06 2.69 5.50
CA THR A 217 -0.95 1.79 5.87
C THR A 217 -0.18 2.27 7.10
N GLN A 218 -0.76 3.15 7.92
CA GLN A 218 -0.10 3.75 9.09
C GLN A 218 1.20 4.50 8.73
N ASN A 219 1.16 5.31 7.67
CA ASN A 219 2.28 6.09 7.13
C ASN A 219 3.49 5.25 6.67
N TRP A 220 3.34 3.94 6.51
CA TRP A 220 4.30 3.15 5.74
C TRP A 220 4.11 3.44 4.23
N PRO A 221 5.16 3.53 3.40
CA PRO A 221 6.58 3.44 3.75
C PRO A 221 7.10 4.76 4.29
N TYR A 222 8.24 4.72 4.99
CA TYR A 222 8.95 5.93 5.40
C TYR A 222 9.36 6.73 4.16
N GLU A 223 8.77 7.90 3.98
CA GLU A 223 9.04 8.78 2.85
C GLU A 223 8.83 10.24 3.29
N PRO A 224 9.88 10.92 3.79
CA PRO A 224 9.80 12.29 4.29
C PRO A 224 9.34 13.31 3.24
N LEU A 225 9.56 13.05 1.94
CA LEU A 225 9.11 13.96 0.89
C LEU A 225 7.58 14.14 0.98
N VAL A 226 6.83 13.05 1.03
CA VAL A 226 5.36 13.06 1.13
C VAL A 226 4.86 13.19 2.57
N GLY A 227 5.77 13.31 3.53
CA GLY A 227 5.46 13.47 4.95
C GLY A 227 5.04 12.17 5.63
N ASN A 228 5.47 11.03 5.11
CA ASN A 228 5.32 9.76 5.79
C ASN A 228 6.45 9.59 6.80
N VAL A 229 6.08 9.53 8.08
CA VAL A 229 6.97 9.34 9.23
C VAL A 229 6.32 8.34 10.18
N PRO A 230 7.11 7.64 11.04
CA PRO A 230 6.56 6.72 12.03
C PRO A 230 5.45 7.36 12.87
N THR A 231 4.41 6.59 13.15
CA THR A 231 3.26 7.07 13.94
C THR A 231 3.54 6.95 15.43
N THR A 232 2.86 7.72 16.28
CA THR A 232 2.99 7.63 17.74
C THR A 232 2.62 6.23 18.27
N ASN A 233 1.65 5.55 17.66
CA ASN A 233 1.30 4.16 17.99
C ASN A 233 2.40 3.14 17.64
N THR A 234 3.43 3.53 16.89
CA THR A 234 4.58 2.66 16.58
C THR A 234 5.53 2.53 17.78
N PHE A 235 5.45 3.44 18.76
CA PHE A 235 6.32 3.48 19.94
C PHE A 235 5.57 3.43 21.28
N GLY A 236 4.24 3.30 21.23
CA GLY A 236 3.35 3.34 22.39
C GLY A 236 2.82 1.98 22.82
#